data_AF-A0A1G7P6D1-F1
#
_entry.id   AF-A0A1G7P6D1-F1
#
_cell.length_a   1.000
_cell.length_b   1.000
_cell.length_c   1.000
_cell.angle_alpha   90.00
_cell.angle_beta   90.00
_cell.angle_gamma   90.00
#
_symmetry.space_group_name_H-M   'P 1'
#
loop_
_entity.id
_entity.type
_entity.pdbx_description
1 polymer ?
#
loop_
_entity_poly.entity_id
_entity_poly.type
_entity_poly.pdbx_seq_one_letter_code
_entity_poly.pdbx_strand_id
1 'polypeptide(L)'
;MTLIPRSIPLSNDPQVVHALASRWRRTRLLLILSAGVLPVAIGIVCVVLAGMTSAGQRVIPWWAAIPAVAAAACAWALLSWLRRNGLSDPYSWLPATTLMTGAQLVLGVLPGSGIALRLSPGAAIAVKALCAAGVLGAGSASALARMAHRSLLATPVLELASTAFPLVLPGERARMVIGTDRVDWTTKKGGRVDTGVSFARVQRVTAQANAIVVHTASGSWTIPVSDPATAAALLRRRVEWWEESRNAAVEREERRYLDLVEQLASVSGEATRGGVSVTVDSSGVTTGIALSEAVRDVEPEVLAAQLMACVQKARSDARRQVEDLVLDHASAKALH
;
A
#
# COMPACT_ATOMS: atom_id res chain seq x y z
N MET A 1 0.22 16.38 -9.46
CA MET A 1 -0.12 15.06 -8.90
C MET A 1 -0.63 15.23 -7.47
N THR A 2 -1.82 14.71 -7.12
CA THR A 2 -2.36 14.84 -5.76
C THR A 2 -1.65 13.86 -4.82
N LEU A 3 -0.98 14.36 -3.77
CA LEU A 3 -0.13 13.59 -2.85
C LEU A 3 -0.88 12.55 -1.99
N ILE A 4 -2.18 12.75 -1.77
CA ILE A 4 -3.09 11.79 -1.13
C ILE A 4 -4.26 11.53 -2.09
N PRO A 5 -4.63 10.26 -2.37
CA PRO A 5 -5.72 9.91 -3.27
C PRO A 5 -7.03 10.56 -2.85
N ARG A 6 -7.85 10.90 -3.86
CA ARG A 6 -9.18 11.49 -3.65
C ARG A 6 -10.22 10.43 -3.29
N SER A 7 -10.04 9.21 -3.78
CA SER A 7 -10.86 8.04 -3.44
C SER A 7 -10.31 7.32 -2.21
N ILE A 8 -11.19 6.57 -1.57
CA ILE A 8 -10.85 5.66 -0.47
C ILE A 8 -10.09 4.48 -1.08
N PRO A 9 -8.92 4.11 -0.55
CA PRO A 9 -8.17 2.97 -1.07
C PRO A 9 -8.99 1.68 -0.94
N LEU A 10 -8.86 0.80 -1.94
CA LEU A 10 -9.38 -0.58 -1.89
C LEU A 10 -10.91 -0.73 -1.85
N SER A 11 -11.66 0.30 -2.27
CA SER A 11 -13.11 0.18 -2.48
C SER A 11 -13.46 0.59 -3.91
N ASN A 12 -14.07 -0.35 -4.65
CA ASN A 12 -14.55 -0.13 -6.01
C ASN A 12 -16.06 0.17 -6.06
N ASP A 13 -16.76 0.11 -4.92
CA ASP A 13 -18.19 0.33 -4.85
C ASP A 13 -18.50 1.84 -4.80
N PRO A 14 -19.16 2.41 -5.83
CA PRO A 14 -19.47 3.84 -5.88
C PRO A 14 -20.39 4.29 -4.74
N GLN A 15 -21.26 3.42 -4.21
CA GLN A 15 -22.18 3.76 -3.12
C GLN A 15 -21.43 3.93 -1.80
N VAL A 16 -20.53 2.99 -1.50
CA VAL A 16 -19.65 3.05 -0.32
C VAL A 16 -18.74 4.27 -0.39
N VAL A 17 -18.17 4.54 -1.56
CA VAL A 17 -17.35 5.75 -1.78
C VAL A 17 -18.17 7.01 -1.54
N HIS A 18 -19.42 7.08 -2.01
CA HIS A 18 -20.28 8.24 -1.79
C HIS A 18 -20.63 8.44 -0.31
N ALA A 19 -21.03 7.37 0.39
CA ALA A 19 -21.37 7.41 1.80
C ALA A 19 -20.18 7.86 2.67
N LEU A 20 -18.98 7.39 2.36
CA LEU A 20 -17.76 7.69 3.11
C LEU A 20 -17.01 8.94 2.61
N ALA A 21 -17.37 9.50 1.45
CA ALA A 21 -16.65 10.63 0.82
C ALA A 21 -16.55 11.86 1.74
N SER A 22 -17.63 12.17 2.46
CA SER A 22 -17.67 13.32 3.37
C SER A 22 -16.70 13.16 4.54
N ARG A 23 -16.66 11.96 5.15
CA ARG A 23 -15.75 11.60 6.23
C ARG A 23 -14.31 11.56 5.73
N TRP A 24 -14.09 10.93 4.59
CA TRP A 24 -12.77 10.84 3.95
C TRP A 24 -12.19 12.21 3.62
N ARG A 25 -13.00 13.14 3.08
CA ARG A 25 -12.54 14.51 2.79
C ARG A 25 -12.07 15.22 4.06
N ARG A 26 -12.80 15.07 5.18
CA ARG A 26 -12.40 15.64 6.48
C ARG A 26 -11.11 15.00 7.00
N THR A 27 -11.04 13.67 7.01
CA THR A 27 -9.84 12.93 7.43
C THR A 27 -8.63 13.28 6.58
N ARG A 28 -8.78 13.36 5.26
CA ARG A 28 -7.73 13.77 4.31
C ARG A 28 -7.23 15.17 4.59
N LEU A 29 -8.12 16.13 4.84
CA LEU A 29 -7.73 17.48 5.21
C LEU A 29 -6.92 17.47 6.52
N LEU A 30 -7.38 16.75 7.54
CA LEU A 30 -6.67 16.64 8.82
C LEU A 30 -5.30 15.96 8.68
N LEU A 31 -5.17 14.92 7.84
CA LEU A 31 -3.90 14.26 7.57
C LEU A 31 -2.92 15.18 6.83
N ILE A 32 -3.40 15.92 5.83
CA ILE A 32 -2.59 16.92 5.11
C ILE A 32 -2.13 18.01 6.07
N LEU A 33 -3.03 18.50 6.94
CA LEU A 33 -2.67 19.48 7.96
C LEU A 33 -1.65 18.90 8.94
N SER A 34 -1.83 17.67 9.44
CA SER A 34 -0.85 17.06 10.35
C SER A 34 0.52 16.85 9.70
N ALA A 35 0.56 16.47 8.42
CA ALA A 35 1.78 16.23 7.68
C ALA A 35 2.45 17.53 7.21
N GLY A 36 1.69 18.62 7.04
CA GLY A 36 2.17 19.90 6.52
C GLY A 36 2.50 20.93 7.61
N VAL A 37 1.67 21.05 8.65
CA VAL A 37 1.79 22.11 9.66
C VAL A 37 3.11 22.02 10.41
N LEU A 38 3.52 20.82 10.83
CA LEU A 38 4.74 20.65 11.61
C LEU A 38 6.02 20.90 10.80
N PRO A 39 6.23 20.30 9.60
CA PRO A 39 7.41 20.60 8.79
C PRO A 39 7.49 22.05 8.33
N VAL A 40 6.34 22.67 8.01
CA VAL A 40 6.30 24.08 7.62
C VAL A 40 6.66 24.97 8.80
N ALA A 41 6.12 24.71 9.99
CA ALA A 41 6.49 25.45 11.20
C ALA A 41 8.00 25.34 11.49
N ILE A 42 8.57 24.12 11.44
CA ILE A 42 10.01 23.90 11.63
C ILE A 42 10.82 24.63 10.56
N GLY A 43 10.41 24.54 9.29
CA GLY A 43 11.07 25.23 8.17
C GLY A 43 11.07 26.75 8.33
N ILE A 44 9.93 27.35 8.69
CA ILE A 44 9.81 28.79 8.97
C ILE A 44 10.76 29.17 10.09
N VAL A 45 10.81 28.41 11.19
CA VAL A 45 11.69 28.75 12.30
C VAL A 45 13.17 28.62 11.91
N CYS A 46 13.54 27.62 11.11
CA CYS A 46 14.91 27.48 10.58
C CYS A 46 15.29 28.69 9.71
N VAL A 47 14.37 29.17 8.86
CA VAL A 47 14.59 30.37 8.03
C VAL A 47 14.74 31.62 8.90
N VAL A 48 13.91 31.79 9.93
CA VAL A 48 14.00 32.93 10.86
C VAL A 48 15.33 32.90 11.62
N LEU A 49 15.77 31.75 12.11
CA LEU A 49 17.07 31.59 12.77
C LEU A 49 18.25 31.89 11.84
N ALA A 50 18.19 31.42 10.59
CA ALA A 50 19.20 31.75 9.57
C ALA A 50 19.21 33.26 9.27
N GLY A 51 18.04 33.89 9.17
CA GLY A 51 17.90 35.33 8.98
C GLY A 51 18.51 36.14 10.13
N MET A 52 18.15 35.81 11.38
CA MET A 52 18.66 36.48 12.57
C MET A 52 20.17 36.36 12.73
N THR A 53 20.75 35.21 12.36
CA THR A 53 22.21 34.99 12.42
C THR A 53 22.96 35.65 11.27
N SER A 54 22.33 35.78 10.10
CA SER A 54 22.88 36.50 8.93
C SER A 54 22.80 38.02 9.03
N ALA A 55 21.99 38.58 9.93
CA ALA A 55 21.78 40.02 10.10
C ALA A 55 23.04 40.82 10.53
N GLY A 56 24.20 40.16 10.66
CA GLY A 56 25.51 40.79 10.83
C GLY A 56 26.66 40.15 10.03
N GLN A 57 26.42 39.08 9.26
CA GLN A 57 27.45 38.40 8.45
C GLN A 57 26.91 38.07 7.05
N ARG A 58 27.69 38.36 6.00
CA ARG A 58 27.31 38.13 4.58
C ARG A 58 27.19 36.66 4.16
N VAL A 59 27.45 35.70 5.06
CA VAL A 59 27.49 34.27 4.74
C VAL A 59 26.37 33.55 5.49
N ILE A 60 25.47 32.90 4.75
CA ILE A 60 24.43 32.05 5.32
C ILE A 60 25.13 30.84 5.98
N PRO A 61 24.89 30.59 7.28
CA PRO A 61 25.49 29.46 7.94
C PRO A 61 24.97 28.12 7.38
N TRP A 62 25.86 27.33 6.79
CA TRP A 62 25.55 25.99 6.24
C TRP A 62 24.90 25.05 7.28
N TRP A 63 25.17 25.25 8.57
CA TRP A 63 24.58 24.45 9.65
C TRP A 63 23.07 24.63 9.78
N ALA A 64 22.50 25.75 9.32
CA ALA A 64 21.05 25.96 9.29
C ALA A 64 20.35 25.11 8.22
N ALA A 65 21.09 24.61 7.22
CA ALA A 65 20.56 23.72 6.20
C ALA A 65 20.28 22.31 6.76
N ILE A 66 21.00 21.86 7.78
CA ILE A 66 20.88 20.49 8.32
C ILE A 66 19.48 20.26 8.92
N PRO A 67 18.96 21.10 9.84
CA PRO A 67 17.61 20.92 10.38
C PRO A 67 16.52 21.06 9.30
N ALA A 68 16.71 21.94 8.33
CA ALA A 68 15.77 22.15 7.22
C ALA A 68 15.67 20.90 6.32
N VAL A 69 16.82 20.32 5.95
CA VAL A 69 16.88 19.08 5.15
C VAL A 69 16.31 17.90 5.95
N ALA A 70 16.65 17.79 7.23
CA ALA A 70 16.10 16.73 8.09
C ALA A 70 14.57 16.83 8.23
N ALA A 71 14.03 18.04 8.40
CA ALA A 71 12.59 18.27 8.46
C ALA A 71 11.90 17.91 7.13
N ALA A 72 12.49 18.30 6.00
CA ALA A 72 11.99 17.96 4.67
C ALA A 72 12.02 16.45 4.40
N ALA A 73 13.11 15.77 4.77
CA ALA A 73 13.24 14.31 4.63
C ALA A 73 12.20 13.57 5.49
N CYS A 74 11.99 14.00 6.73
CA CYS A 74 10.95 13.43 7.61
C CYS A 74 9.54 13.65 7.06
N ALA A 75 9.25 14.85 6.54
CA ALA A 75 7.96 15.14 5.90
C ALA A 75 7.72 14.25 4.67
N TRP A 76 8.75 14.10 3.85
CA TRP A 76 8.71 13.25 2.66
C TRP A 76 8.55 11.76 3.03
N ALA A 77 9.26 11.29 4.06
CA ALA A 77 9.12 9.93 4.59
C ALA A 77 7.70 9.67 5.09
N LEU A 78 7.10 10.60 5.83
CA LEU A 78 5.72 10.46 6.32
C LEU A 78 4.72 10.40 5.15
N LEU A 79 4.90 11.28 4.16
CA LEU A 79 4.00 11.37 3.02
C LEU A 79 4.10 10.15 2.09
N SER A 80 5.33 9.67 1.86
CA SER A 80 5.57 8.44 1.09
C SER A 80 5.05 7.21 1.83
N TRP A 81 5.23 7.13 3.15
CA TRP A 81 4.64 6.08 3.98
C TRP A 81 3.11 6.11 3.94
N LEU A 82 2.48 7.28 4.15
CA LEU A 82 1.03 7.44 4.04
C LEU A 82 0.53 6.97 2.67
N ARG A 83 1.19 7.40 1.59
CA ARG A 83 0.83 7.04 0.21
C ARG A 83 0.89 5.55 -0.06
N ARG A 84 1.90 4.84 0.46
CA ARG A 84 2.11 3.41 0.19
C ARG A 84 1.27 2.53 1.10
N ASN A 85 1.41 2.70 2.41
CA ASN A 85 0.90 1.73 3.40
C ASN A 85 0.05 2.39 4.49
N GLY A 86 0.31 3.65 4.83
CA GLY A 86 -0.37 4.29 5.96
C GLY A 86 -1.87 4.44 5.72
N LEU A 87 -2.32 4.71 4.50
CA LEU A 87 -3.74 4.91 4.22
C LEU A 87 -4.59 3.65 4.45
N SER A 88 -4.04 2.44 4.39
CA SER A 88 -4.78 1.18 4.61
C SER A 88 -4.92 0.80 6.09
N ASP A 89 -4.10 1.36 6.98
CA ASP A 89 -4.19 1.11 8.42
C ASP A 89 -4.32 2.42 9.23
N PRO A 90 -5.56 2.87 9.50
CA PRO A 90 -5.81 4.05 10.32
C PRO A 90 -5.30 3.99 11.76
N TYR A 91 -5.00 2.81 12.30
CA TYR A 91 -4.44 2.68 13.66
C TYR A 91 -2.97 3.05 13.70
N SER A 92 -2.25 2.88 12.59
CA SER A 92 -0.84 3.22 12.48
C SER A 92 -0.58 4.74 12.40
N TRP A 93 -1.61 5.55 12.11
CA TRP A 93 -1.45 7.01 11.93
C TRP A 93 -0.92 7.71 13.18
N LEU A 94 -1.45 7.37 14.36
CA LEU A 94 -1.03 7.99 15.61
C LEU A 94 0.41 7.61 15.99
N PRO A 95 0.79 6.31 16.06
CA PRO A 95 2.18 5.95 16.35
C PRO A 95 3.15 6.47 15.29
N ALA A 96 2.81 6.41 13.99
CA ALA A 96 3.67 6.93 12.94
C ALA A 96 3.88 8.46 13.03
N THR A 97 2.81 9.22 13.28
CA THR A 97 2.94 10.68 13.47
C THR A 97 3.72 10.99 14.73
N THR A 98 3.45 10.34 15.86
CA THR A 98 4.22 10.57 17.10
C THR A 98 5.71 10.24 16.93
N LEU A 99 6.04 9.10 16.31
CA LEU A 99 7.42 8.70 16.05
C LEU A 99 8.12 9.70 15.11
N MET A 100 7.43 10.17 14.07
CA MET A 100 7.98 11.16 13.16
C MET A 100 8.17 12.52 13.82
N THR A 101 7.18 12.99 14.59
CA THR A 101 7.29 14.26 15.34
C THR A 101 8.41 14.19 16.38
N GLY A 102 8.59 13.05 17.05
CA GLY A 102 9.68 12.80 17.98
C GLY A 102 11.04 12.79 17.27
N ALA A 103 11.14 12.13 16.11
CA ALA A 103 12.36 12.14 15.31
C ALA A 103 12.74 13.55 14.84
N GLN A 104 11.77 14.38 14.44
CA GLN A 104 12.01 15.77 14.07
C GLN A 104 12.48 16.63 15.25
N LEU A 105 11.95 16.42 16.45
CA LEU A 105 12.43 17.09 17.65
C LEU A 105 13.88 16.71 17.98
N VAL A 106 14.19 15.42 17.90
CA VAL A 106 15.53 14.88 18.24
C VAL A 106 16.58 15.28 17.19
N LEU A 107 16.26 15.21 15.90
CA LEU A 107 17.20 15.46 14.82
C LEU A 107 17.29 16.95 14.43
N GLY A 108 16.20 17.71 14.57
CA GLY A 108 16.15 19.11 14.14
C GLY A 108 16.30 20.08 15.31
N VAL A 109 15.43 19.97 16.31
CA VAL A 109 15.29 20.98 17.37
C VAL A 109 16.44 20.90 18.39
N LEU A 110 16.79 19.71 18.87
CA LEU A 110 17.84 19.57 19.89
C LEU A 110 19.24 19.99 19.39
N PRO A 111 19.72 19.56 18.20
CA PRO A 111 21.05 19.94 17.73
C PRO A 111 21.12 21.43 17.38
N GLY A 112 20.08 21.98 16.75
CA GLY A 112 20.00 23.41 16.44
C GLY A 112 20.01 24.29 17.70
N SER A 113 19.32 23.84 18.76
CA SER A 113 19.28 24.52 20.05
C SER A 113 20.65 24.55 20.75
N GLY A 114 21.36 23.41 20.74
CA GLY A 114 22.68 23.30 21.36
C GLY A 114 23.75 24.17 20.70
N ILE A 115 23.70 24.32 19.37
CA ILE A 115 24.63 25.16 18.62
C ILE A 115 24.31 26.64 18.84
N ALA A 116 23.03 27.04 18.78
CA ALA A 116 22.62 28.43 18.94
C ALA A 116 22.94 29.00 20.33
N LEU A 117 22.79 28.20 21.40
CA LEU A 117 23.14 28.61 22.77
C LEU A 117 24.65 28.89 22.95
N ARG A 118 25.52 28.27 22.15
CA ARG A 118 26.98 28.50 22.21
C ARG A 118 27.42 29.79 21.51
N LEU A 119 26.62 30.30 20.58
CA LEU A 119 27.01 31.41 19.70
C LEU A 119 26.61 32.79 20.24
N SER A 120 25.53 32.90 21.03
CA SER A 120 25.12 34.18 21.61
C SER A 120 24.14 34.01 22.79
N PRO A 121 24.33 34.72 23.91
CA PRO A 121 23.33 34.80 25.00
C PRO A 121 21.97 35.30 24.53
N GLY A 122 21.92 36.17 23.51
CA GLY A 122 20.68 36.67 22.91
C GLY A 122 19.93 35.62 22.10
N ALA A 123 20.60 34.54 21.68
CA ALA A 123 19.96 33.42 20.96
C ALA A 123 19.15 32.51 21.89
N ALA A 124 19.30 32.63 23.23
CA ALA A 124 18.56 31.81 24.18
C ALA A 124 17.04 32.00 24.10
N ILE A 125 16.57 33.21 23.79
CA ILE A 125 15.14 33.49 23.59
C ILE A 125 14.64 32.78 22.31
N ALA A 126 15.40 32.85 21.22
CA ALA A 126 15.06 32.20 19.96
C ALA A 126 15.04 30.66 20.10
N VAL A 127 15.98 30.09 20.87
CA VAL A 127 16.03 28.66 21.17
C VAL A 127 14.83 28.21 22.01
N LYS A 128 14.46 28.98 23.05
CA LYS A 128 13.26 28.70 23.85
C LYS A 128 11.99 28.76 22.99
N ALA A 129 11.89 29.75 22.10
CA ALA A 129 10.77 29.87 21.17
C ALA A 129 10.71 28.70 20.17
N LEU A 130 11.85 28.24 19.65
CA LEU A 130 11.94 27.07 18.76
C LEU A 130 11.49 25.79 19.49
N CYS A 131 11.97 25.56 20.71
CA CYS A 131 11.53 24.41 21.52
C CYS A 131 10.03 24.45 21.80
N ALA A 132 9.50 25.61 22.18
CA ALA A 132 8.06 25.79 22.42
C ALA A 132 7.24 25.54 21.15
N ALA A 133 7.66 26.08 20.00
CA ALA A 133 7.00 25.88 18.71
C ALA A 133 7.05 24.40 18.27
N GLY A 134 8.18 23.71 18.47
CA GLY A 134 8.32 22.29 18.17
C GLY A 134 7.38 21.42 19.01
N VAL A 135 7.27 21.70 20.31
CA VAL A 135 6.37 20.96 21.21
C VAL A 135 4.90 21.22 20.88
N LEU A 136 4.52 22.48 20.63
CA LEU A 136 3.16 22.84 20.18
C LEU A 136 2.82 22.21 18.83
N GLY A 137 3.78 22.15 17.91
CA GLY A 137 3.65 21.47 16.63
C GLY A 137 3.44 19.96 16.80
N ALA A 138 4.21 19.29 17.66
CA ALA A 138 4.06 17.86 17.92
C ALA A 138 2.71 17.54 18.58
N GLY A 139 2.27 18.38 19.53
CA GLY A 139 0.97 18.26 20.20
C GLY A 139 -0.19 18.45 19.23
N SER A 140 -0.13 19.47 18.37
CA SER A 140 -1.16 19.74 17.36
C SER A 140 -1.22 18.65 16.29
N ALA A 141 -0.09 18.14 15.79
CA ALA A 141 -0.05 17.02 14.84
C ALA A 141 -0.69 15.75 15.44
N SER A 142 -0.39 15.44 16.69
CA SER A 142 -0.99 14.31 17.41
C SER A 142 -2.49 14.48 17.62
N ALA A 143 -2.94 15.69 17.94
CA ALA A 143 -4.35 16.02 18.07
C ALA A 143 -5.09 15.90 16.73
N LEU A 144 -4.50 16.42 15.64
CA LEU A 144 -5.03 16.31 14.28
C LEU A 144 -5.13 14.85 13.83
N ALA A 145 -4.09 14.03 14.05
CA ALA A 145 -4.11 12.61 13.75
C ALA A 145 -5.20 11.86 14.53
N ARG A 146 -5.37 12.19 15.82
CA ARG A 146 -6.44 11.65 16.66
C ARG A 146 -7.83 12.07 16.17
N MET A 147 -8.00 13.33 15.76
CA MET A 147 -9.24 13.81 15.17
C MET A 147 -9.53 13.15 13.83
N ALA A 148 -8.52 12.93 12.99
CA ALA A 148 -8.64 12.24 11.71
C ALA A 148 -9.06 10.78 11.88
N HIS A 149 -8.49 10.12 12.90
CA HIS A 149 -8.86 8.77 13.30
C HIS A 149 -10.30 8.72 13.82
N ARG A 150 -10.67 9.63 14.74
CA ARG A 150 -12.04 9.71 15.27
C ARG A 150 -13.06 10.06 14.19
N SER A 151 -12.76 10.98 13.27
CA SER A 151 -13.70 11.36 12.21
C SER A 151 -14.00 10.21 11.25
N LEU A 152 -13.06 9.28 11.08
CA LEU A 152 -13.26 8.11 10.24
C LEU A 152 -13.92 6.95 11.00
N LEU A 153 -13.46 6.67 12.22
CA LEU A 153 -13.75 5.41 12.93
C LEU A 153 -14.62 5.54 14.18
N ALA A 154 -14.97 6.75 14.64
CA ALA A 154 -15.70 6.91 15.91
C ALA A 154 -17.11 6.31 15.90
N THR A 155 -17.76 6.28 14.73
CA THR A 155 -19.07 5.66 14.59
C THR A 155 -18.95 4.54 13.57
N PRO A 156 -19.04 3.27 14.00
CA PRO A 156 -19.01 2.15 13.07
C PRO A 156 -20.22 2.25 12.15
N VAL A 157 -19.94 2.42 10.86
CA VAL A 157 -20.93 2.51 9.79
C VAL A 157 -20.79 1.24 8.97
N LEU A 158 -21.91 0.69 8.49
CA LEU A 158 -21.94 -0.60 7.81
C LEU A 158 -21.05 -0.59 6.55
N GLU A 159 -20.96 0.55 5.90
CA GLU A 159 -20.16 0.83 4.71
C GLU A 159 -18.65 0.73 4.98
N LEU A 160 -18.20 0.88 6.23
CA LEU A 160 -16.80 0.60 6.59
C LEU A 160 -16.52 -0.90 6.57
N ALA A 161 -17.52 -1.76 6.76
CA ALA A 161 -17.35 -3.21 6.64
C ALA A 161 -17.13 -3.67 5.19
N SER A 162 -17.44 -2.86 4.19
CA SER A 162 -17.11 -3.12 2.77
C SER A 162 -15.80 -2.45 2.32
N THR A 163 -14.87 -2.21 3.25
CA THR A 163 -13.55 -1.65 2.96
C THR A 163 -12.48 -2.55 3.57
N ALA A 164 -11.22 -2.42 3.16
CA ALA A 164 -10.13 -3.18 3.77
C ALA A 164 -9.71 -2.64 5.15
N PHE A 165 -10.33 -1.57 5.66
CA PHE A 165 -9.90 -0.97 6.92
C PHE A 165 -10.14 -1.91 8.09
N PRO A 166 -9.18 -2.07 9.01
CA PRO A 166 -9.43 -2.76 10.26
C PRO A 166 -10.49 -2.00 11.07
N LEU A 167 -11.50 -2.70 11.58
CA LEU A 167 -12.53 -2.12 12.45
C LEU A 167 -12.28 -2.57 13.87
N VAL A 168 -12.02 -1.63 14.77
CA VAL A 168 -11.85 -1.94 16.20
C VAL A 168 -13.13 -1.59 16.91
N LEU A 169 -13.74 -2.60 17.51
CA LEU A 169 -14.90 -2.47 18.36
C LEU A 169 -14.42 -2.56 19.81
N PRO A 170 -14.46 -1.44 20.57
CA PRO A 170 -14.16 -1.47 21.98
C PRO A 170 -15.30 -2.18 22.73
N GLY A 171 -14.94 -3.07 23.64
CA GLY A 171 -15.83 -3.65 24.65
C GLY A 171 -15.28 -3.37 26.06
N GLU A 172 -16.12 -3.52 27.08
CA GLU A 172 -15.72 -3.24 28.47
C GLU A 172 -14.53 -4.09 28.94
N ARG A 173 -14.52 -5.36 28.51
CA ARG A 173 -13.55 -6.38 28.93
C ARG A 173 -12.78 -7.00 27.78
N ALA A 174 -13.14 -6.70 26.54
CA ALA A 174 -12.45 -7.17 25.35
C ALA A 174 -12.35 -6.10 24.28
N ARG A 175 -11.36 -6.23 23.40
CA ARG A 175 -11.20 -5.41 22.20
C ARG A 175 -11.27 -6.35 21.01
N MET A 176 -12.27 -6.17 20.14
CA MET A 176 -12.43 -6.94 18.92
C MET A 176 -11.89 -6.14 17.73
N VAL A 177 -11.16 -6.78 16.84
CA VAL A 177 -10.58 -6.22 15.62
C VAL A 177 -11.07 -7.05 14.44
N ILE A 178 -11.92 -6.48 13.61
CA ILE A 178 -12.32 -7.08 12.33
C ILE A 178 -11.28 -6.64 11.31
N GLY A 179 -10.41 -7.56 10.90
CA GLY A 179 -9.38 -7.34 9.89
C GLY A 179 -9.89 -7.51 8.47
N THR A 180 -8.97 -7.77 7.55
CA THR A 180 -9.26 -7.97 6.12
C THR A 180 -9.78 -9.38 5.83
N ASP A 181 -9.26 -10.38 6.53
CA ASP A 181 -9.51 -11.82 6.28
C ASP A 181 -9.79 -12.63 7.56
N ARG A 182 -9.76 -11.97 8.72
CA ARG A 182 -9.96 -12.58 10.04
C ARG A 182 -10.55 -11.59 11.04
N VAL A 183 -11.15 -12.13 12.09
CA VAL A 183 -11.54 -11.39 13.29
C VAL A 183 -10.66 -11.81 14.46
N ASP A 184 -10.03 -10.82 15.11
CA ASP A 184 -9.20 -10.99 16.30
C ASP A 184 -9.88 -10.38 17.53
N TRP A 185 -9.59 -10.89 18.72
CA TRP A 185 -10.02 -10.22 19.95
C TRP A 185 -9.01 -10.41 21.07
N THR A 186 -8.93 -9.45 21.98
CA THR A 186 -8.08 -9.52 23.18
C THR A 186 -8.95 -9.31 24.41
N THR A 187 -8.76 -10.11 25.46
CA THR A 187 -9.50 -9.98 26.74
C THR A 187 -8.59 -9.44 27.85
N LYS A 188 -9.12 -8.60 28.74
CA LYS A 188 -8.32 -7.94 29.80
C LYS A 188 -7.85 -8.87 30.92
N LYS A 189 -8.43 -10.06 31.09
CA LYS A 189 -8.29 -10.88 32.31
C LYS A 189 -7.15 -11.89 32.32
N GLY A 190 -6.34 -11.99 31.28
CA GLY A 190 -5.15 -12.85 31.30
C GLY A 190 -4.64 -13.11 29.90
N GLY A 191 -3.37 -12.79 29.68
CA GLY A 191 -2.54 -13.21 28.55
C GLY A 191 -3.20 -13.19 27.17
N ARG A 192 -2.90 -12.15 26.38
CA ARG A 192 -3.01 -12.11 24.91
C ARG A 192 -3.47 -13.44 24.28
N VAL A 193 -4.79 -13.63 24.14
CA VAL A 193 -5.30 -14.76 23.37
C VAL A 193 -5.27 -14.31 21.91
N ASP A 194 -4.16 -14.61 21.21
CA ASP A 194 -3.94 -14.33 19.77
C ASP A 194 -4.78 -15.25 18.84
N THR A 195 -5.85 -15.88 19.34
CA THR A 195 -6.70 -16.74 18.52
C THR A 195 -7.72 -15.88 17.78
N GLY A 196 -7.38 -15.49 16.55
CA GLY A 196 -8.36 -14.99 15.60
C GLY A 196 -9.06 -16.11 14.86
N VAL A 197 -10.23 -15.79 14.33
CA VAL A 197 -10.98 -16.66 13.42
C VAL A 197 -10.88 -16.08 12.02
N SER A 198 -10.28 -16.83 11.09
CA SER A 198 -10.32 -16.49 9.67
C SER A 198 -11.75 -16.53 9.14
N PHE A 199 -12.11 -15.58 8.26
CA PHE A 199 -13.43 -15.52 7.62
C PHE A 199 -13.76 -16.80 6.86
N ALA A 200 -12.76 -17.48 6.30
CA ALA A 200 -12.93 -18.78 5.65
C ALA A 200 -13.51 -19.87 6.57
N ARG A 201 -13.41 -19.71 7.90
CA ARG A 201 -13.91 -20.66 8.90
C ARG A 201 -15.23 -20.20 9.54
N VAL A 202 -15.68 -18.97 9.27
CA VAL A 202 -16.91 -18.42 9.84
C VAL A 202 -18.09 -19.00 9.07
N GLN A 203 -18.97 -19.73 9.77
CA GLN A 203 -20.19 -20.28 9.17
C GLN A 203 -21.41 -19.41 9.50
N ARG A 204 -21.46 -18.86 10.72
CA ARG A 204 -22.57 -18.06 11.19
C ARG A 204 -22.12 -17.08 12.26
N VAL A 205 -22.71 -15.89 12.27
CA VAL A 205 -22.51 -14.88 13.30
C VAL A 205 -23.85 -14.55 13.94
N THR A 206 -23.98 -14.73 15.26
CA THR A 206 -25.20 -14.43 16.02
C THR A 206 -24.91 -13.41 17.11
N ALA A 207 -25.86 -12.49 17.34
CA ALA A 207 -25.80 -11.54 18.45
C ALA A 207 -26.47 -12.13 19.69
N GLN A 208 -25.86 -11.93 20.86
CA GLN A 208 -26.41 -12.23 22.18
C GLN A 208 -26.31 -10.96 23.04
N ALA A 209 -27.01 -10.91 24.18
CA ALA A 209 -27.23 -9.70 24.98
C ALA A 209 -26.00 -8.76 25.12
N ASN A 210 -24.81 -9.30 25.40
CA ASN A 210 -23.56 -8.52 25.55
C ASN A 210 -22.37 -9.12 24.78
N ALA A 211 -22.63 -9.96 23.78
CA ALA A 211 -21.60 -10.68 23.06
C ALA A 211 -22.03 -11.03 21.64
N ILE A 212 -21.07 -11.19 20.74
CA ILE A 212 -21.30 -11.91 19.49
C ILE A 212 -20.81 -13.34 19.64
N VAL A 213 -21.49 -14.27 18.99
CA VAL A 213 -21.07 -15.66 18.88
C VAL A 213 -20.72 -15.94 17.42
N VAL A 214 -19.47 -16.28 17.19
CA VAL A 214 -18.93 -16.68 15.89
C VAL A 214 -18.89 -18.20 15.85
N HIS A 215 -19.74 -18.78 15.02
CA HIS A 215 -19.83 -20.22 14.81
C HIS A 215 -18.86 -20.62 13.70
N THR A 216 -18.00 -21.61 13.98
CA THR A 216 -17.05 -22.20 13.05
C THR A 216 -17.26 -23.72 13.00
N ALA A 217 -16.67 -24.39 12.02
CA ALA A 217 -16.67 -25.85 11.94
C ALA A 217 -16.05 -26.51 13.19
N SER A 218 -15.16 -25.80 13.89
CA SER A 218 -14.45 -26.28 15.07
C SER A 218 -15.15 -25.94 16.41
N GLY A 219 -16.26 -25.20 16.39
CA GLY A 219 -16.98 -24.80 17.60
C GLY A 219 -17.52 -23.36 17.54
N SER A 220 -17.88 -22.82 18.69
CA SER A 220 -18.43 -21.47 18.81
C SER A 220 -17.56 -20.59 19.70
N TRP A 221 -17.28 -19.37 19.24
CA TRP A 221 -16.48 -18.39 19.98
C TRP A 221 -17.37 -17.24 20.44
N THR A 222 -17.43 -17.01 21.75
CA THR A 222 -18.21 -15.91 22.35
C THR A 222 -17.29 -14.73 22.64
N ILE A 223 -17.55 -13.60 21.99
CA ILE A 223 -16.72 -12.40 22.06
C ILE A 223 -17.55 -11.28 22.69
N PRO A 224 -17.20 -10.79 23.89
CA PRO A 224 -17.96 -9.73 24.54
C PRO A 224 -17.75 -8.39 23.82
N VAL A 225 -18.85 -7.71 23.51
CA VAL A 225 -18.87 -6.43 22.80
C VAL A 225 -19.97 -5.53 23.37
N SER A 226 -19.78 -4.21 23.33
CA SER A 226 -20.75 -3.26 23.89
C SER A 226 -22.04 -3.17 23.07
N ASP A 227 -21.96 -3.34 21.75
CA ASP A 227 -23.12 -3.37 20.86
C ASP A 227 -23.06 -4.62 19.98
N PRO A 228 -23.71 -5.73 20.39
CA PRO A 228 -23.64 -7.00 19.69
C PRO A 228 -24.41 -6.99 18.36
N ALA A 229 -25.45 -6.16 18.23
CA ALA A 229 -26.24 -6.07 17.00
C ALA A 229 -25.41 -5.41 15.90
N THR A 230 -24.81 -4.25 16.20
CA THR A 230 -23.95 -3.54 15.25
C THR A 230 -22.68 -4.34 14.94
N ALA A 231 -22.05 -4.95 15.95
CA ALA A 231 -20.87 -5.80 15.74
C ALA A 231 -21.15 -7.00 14.83
N ALA A 232 -22.29 -7.68 15.02
CA ALA A 232 -22.69 -8.79 14.17
C ALA A 232 -22.99 -8.34 12.74
N ALA A 233 -23.68 -7.20 12.55
CA ALA A 233 -23.96 -6.65 11.24
C ALA A 233 -22.68 -6.30 10.46
N LEU A 234 -21.72 -5.63 11.12
CA LEU A 234 -20.41 -5.31 10.53
C LEU A 234 -19.63 -6.56 10.16
N LEU A 235 -19.59 -7.56 11.05
CA LEU A 235 -18.82 -8.78 10.79
C LEU A 235 -19.43 -9.57 9.62
N ARG A 236 -20.76 -9.71 9.55
CA ARG A 236 -21.42 -10.36 8.41
C ARG A 236 -21.12 -9.63 7.11
N ARG A 237 -21.31 -8.30 7.09
CA ARG A 237 -21.03 -7.49 5.89
C ARG A 237 -19.56 -7.60 5.45
N ARG A 238 -18.62 -7.68 6.41
CA ARG A 238 -17.20 -7.87 6.11
C ARG A 238 -16.90 -9.25 5.53
N VAL A 239 -17.54 -10.31 6.05
CA VAL A 239 -17.39 -11.67 5.52
C VAL A 239 -17.91 -11.74 4.08
N GLU A 240 -19.10 -11.19 3.82
CA GLU A 240 -19.68 -11.09 2.46
C GLU A 240 -18.72 -10.38 1.50
N TRP A 241 -18.24 -9.19 1.89
CA TRP A 241 -17.28 -8.43 1.08
C TRP A 241 -15.97 -9.19 0.83
N TRP A 242 -15.48 -9.94 1.82
CA TRP A 242 -14.27 -10.75 1.68
C TRP A 242 -14.48 -11.91 0.69
N GLU A 243 -15.64 -12.57 0.74
CA GLU A 243 -16.01 -13.64 -0.22
C GLU A 243 -16.10 -13.09 -1.65
N GLU A 244 -16.78 -11.97 -1.84
CA GLU A 244 -16.85 -11.26 -3.13
C GLU A 244 -15.46 -10.89 -3.65
N SER A 245 -14.62 -10.31 -2.79
CA SER A 245 -13.26 -9.90 -3.14
C SER A 245 -12.37 -11.09 -3.50
N ARG A 246 -12.52 -12.22 -2.79
CA ARG A 246 -11.81 -13.46 -3.07
C ARG A 246 -12.23 -14.04 -4.42
N ASN A 247 -13.53 -14.12 -4.70
CA ASN A 247 -14.06 -14.63 -5.96
C ASN A 247 -13.59 -13.76 -7.14
N ALA A 248 -13.68 -12.44 -7.00
CA ALA A 248 -13.17 -11.50 -7.99
C ALA A 248 -11.65 -11.59 -8.19
N ALA A 249 -10.87 -11.99 -7.17
CA ALA A 249 -9.44 -12.25 -7.33
C ALA A 249 -9.17 -13.54 -8.11
N VAL A 250 -9.94 -14.60 -7.85
CA VAL A 250 -9.85 -15.87 -8.59
C VAL A 250 -10.22 -15.67 -10.05
N GLU A 251 -11.34 -15.00 -10.35
CA GLU A 251 -11.74 -14.70 -11.73
C GLU A 251 -10.70 -13.87 -12.49
N ARG A 252 -10.05 -12.91 -11.81
CA ARG A 252 -8.96 -12.13 -12.42
C ARG A 252 -7.72 -12.96 -12.71
N GLU A 253 -7.40 -13.95 -11.87
CA GLU A 253 -6.30 -14.88 -12.15
C GLU A 253 -6.65 -15.80 -13.32
N GLU A 254 -7.87 -16.32 -13.36
CA GLU A 254 -8.35 -17.16 -14.46
C GLU A 254 -8.32 -16.40 -15.79
N ARG A 255 -8.86 -15.18 -15.84
CA ARG A 255 -8.79 -14.34 -17.06
C ARG A 255 -7.35 -14.06 -17.49
N ARG A 256 -6.44 -13.79 -16.55
CA ARG A 256 -5.01 -13.60 -16.85
C ARG A 256 -4.36 -14.85 -17.40
N TYR A 257 -4.71 -16.02 -16.85
CA TYR A 257 -4.22 -17.29 -17.36
C TYR A 257 -4.72 -17.57 -18.78
N LEU A 258 -6.01 -17.34 -19.04
CA LEU A 258 -6.58 -17.52 -20.38
C LEU A 258 -5.95 -16.58 -21.41
N ASP A 259 -5.75 -15.31 -21.05
CA ASP A 259 -5.05 -14.32 -21.88
C ASP A 259 -3.60 -14.76 -22.20
N LEU A 260 -2.87 -15.29 -21.21
CA LEU A 260 -1.53 -15.85 -21.43
C LEU A 260 -1.57 -17.05 -22.39
N VAL A 261 -2.54 -17.96 -22.22
CA VAL A 261 -2.70 -19.13 -23.10
C VAL A 261 -3.02 -18.70 -24.53
N GLU A 262 -3.88 -17.69 -24.72
CA GLU A 262 -4.18 -17.11 -26.03
C GLU A 262 -2.93 -16.48 -26.68
N GLN A 263 -2.17 -15.70 -25.92
CA GLN A 263 -0.91 -15.11 -26.39
C GLN A 263 0.11 -16.19 -26.77
N LEU A 264 0.27 -17.23 -25.96
CA LEU A 264 1.14 -18.38 -26.28
C LEU A 264 0.71 -19.13 -27.54
N ALA A 265 -0.60 -19.25 -27.78
CA ALA A 265 -1.11 -19.88 -29.00
C ALA A 265 -0.81 -19.06 -30.26
N SER A 266 -0.64 -17.74 -30.12
CA SER A 266 -0.27 -16.84 -31.23
C SER A 266 1.24 -16.80 -31.52
N VAL A 267 2.08 -17.33 -30.64
CA VAL A 267 3.54 -17.36 -30.83
C VAL A 267 3.90 -18.36 -31.91
N SER A 268 4.70 -17.90 -32.88
CA SER A 268 5.28 -18.74 -33.93
C SER A 268 6.70 -18.32 -34.23
N GLY A 269 7.58 -19.29 -34.42
CA GLY A 269 8.94 -19.06 -34.90
C GLY A 269 9.02 -19.24 -36.41
N GLU A 270 9.73 -18.34 -37.08
CA GLU A 270 9.96 -18.41 -38.51
C GLU A 270 11.46 -18.39 -38.81
N ALA A 271 11.90 -19.22 -39.75
CA ALA A 271 13.27 -19.20 -40.24
C ALA A 271 13.34 -19.45 -41.73
N THR A 272 14.06 -18.57 -42.44
CA THR A 272 14.34 -18.69 -43.87
C THR A 272 15.83 -18.92 -44.12
N ARG A 273 16.19 -19.88 -44.98
CA ARG A 273 17.56 -20.12 -45.44
C ARG A 273 17.55 -20.81 -46.81
N GLY A 274 18.38 -20.32 -47.74
CA GLY A 274 18.59 -21.00 -49.02
C GLY A 274 17.32 -21.19 -49.86
N GLY A 275 16.32 -20.32 -49.69
CA GLY A 275 15.03 -20.47 -50.37
C GLY A 275 14.01 -21.38 -49.67
N VAL A 276 14.32 -21.91 -48.48
CA VAL A 276 13.40 -22.66 -47.62
C VAL A 276 12.96 -21.76 -46.47
N SER A 277 11.66 -21.49 -46.33
CA SER A 277 11.07 -20.90 -45.10
C SER A 277 10.30 -21.96 -44.34
N VAL A 278 10.46 -21.99 -43.03
CA VAL A 278 9.73 -22.89 -42.12
C VAL A 278 9.11 -22.06 -41.02
N THR A 279 7.82 -22.27 -40.78
CA THR A 279 7.09 -21.74 -39.64
C THR A 279 6.74 -22.86 -38.67
N VAL A 280 6.87 -22.56 -37.38
CA VAL A 280 6.67 -23.50 -36.28
C VAL A 280 5.81 -22.80 -35.22
N ASP A 281 4.85 -23.50 -34.64
CA ASP A 281 4.05 -22.97 -33.53
C ASP A 281 4.82 -22.96 -32.19
N SER A 282 4.17 -22.46 -31.14
CA SER A 282 4.73 -22.41 -29.79
C SER A 282 4.99 -23.79 -29.16
N SER A 283 4.44 -24.87 -29.71
CA SER A 283 4.71 -26.26 -29.28
C SER A 283 5.93 -26.86 -29.99
N GLY A 284 6.50 -26.17 -30.98
CA GLY A 284 7.60 -26.70 -31.78
C GLY A 284 7.13 -27.56 -32.96
N VAL A 285 5.83 -27.59 -33.25
CA VAL A 285 5.24 -28.31 -34.39
C VAL A 285 5.31 -27.43 -35.64
N THR A 286 5.81 -27.99 -36.74
CA THR A 286 5.91 -27.29 -38.02
C THR A 286 4.52 -27.08 -38.60
N THR A 287 4.12 -25.82 -38.77
CA THR A 287 2.80 -25.44 -39.29
C THR A 287 2.85 -25.02 -40.76
N GLY A 288 4.02 -24.64 -41.27
CA GLY A 288 4.20 -24.28 -42.67
C GLY A 288 5.62 -24.50 -43.16
N ILE A 289 5.74 -24.89 -44.42
CA ILE A 289 7.01 -24.99 -45.15
C ILE A 289 6.78 -24.35 -46.52
N ALA A 290 7.58 -23.35 -46.86
CA ALA A 290 7.57 -22.72 -48.16
C ALA A 290 8.92 -22.90 -48.84
N LEU A 291 8.90 -23.36 -50.10
CA LEU A 291 10.08 -23.54 -50.93
C LEU A 291 10.01 -22.56 -52.09
N SER A 292 11.03 -21.71 -52.23
CA SER A 292 11.18 -20.82 -53.38
C SER A 292 11.69 -21.58 -54.60
N GLU A 293 11.55 -20.98 -55.78
CA GLU A 293 12.03 -21.59 -57.04
C GLU A 293 13.54 -21.84 -57.05
N ALA A 294 14.32 -21.09 -56.28
CA ALA A 294 15.77 -21.26 -56.15
C ALA A 294 16.19 -22.64 -55.60
N VAL A 295 15.25 -23.39 -55.03
CA VAL A 295 15.49 -24.72 -54.46
C VAL A 295 15.49 -25.83 -55.52
N ARG A 296 14.96 -25.57 -56.73
CA ARG A 296 14.79 -26.61 -57.76
C ARG A 296 16.09 -27.23 -58.25
N ASP A 297 17.18 -26.46 -58.24
CA ASP A 297 18.49 -26.90 -58.73
C ASP A 297 19.42 -27.35 -57.58
N VAL A 298 18.92 -27.41 -56.35
CA VAL A 298 19.70 -27.79 -55.16
C VAL A 298 19.68 -29.31 -55.00
N GLU A 299 20.84 -29.88 -54.70
CA GLU A 299 20.97 -31.32 -54.43
C GLU A 299 20.10 -31.75 -53.22
N PRO A 300 19.37 -32.89 -53.29
CA PRO A 300 18.41 -33.28 -52.25
C PRO A 300 18.99 -33.35 -50.83
N GLU A 301 20.25 -33.78 -50.70
CA GLU A 301 20.93 -33.86 -49.40
C GLU A 301 21.17 -32.47 -48.80
N VAL A 302 21.57 -31.51 -49.65
CA VAL A 302 21.78 -30.12 -49.27
C VAL A 302 20.45 -29.47 -48.88
N LEU A 303 19.38 -29.74 -49.62
CA LEU A 303 18.04 -29.26 -49.30
C LEU A 303 17.53 -29.81 -47.96
N ALA A 304 17.68 -31.12 -47.71
CA ALA A 304 17.29 -31.73 -46.44
C ALA A 304 18.05 -31.11 -45.26
N ALA A 305 19.35 -30.90 -45.41
CA ALA A 305 20.17 -30.22 -44.40
C ALA A 305 19.70 -28.77 -44.16
N GLN A 306 19.39 -28.02 -45.23
CA GLN A 306 18.86 -26.66 -45.13
C GLN A 306 17.49 -26.61 -44.45
N LEU A 307 16.59 -27.53 -44.79
CA LEU A 307 15.27 -27.65 -44.16
C LEU A 307 15.39 -27.95 -42.67
N MET A 308 16.20 -28.93 -42.28
CA MET A 308 16.40 -29.27 -40.87
C MET A 308 17.04 -28.12 -40.09
N ALA A 309 17.97 -27.38 -40.70
CA ALA A 309 18.54 -26.18 -40.09
C ALA A 309 17.50 -25.06 -39.91
N CYS A 310 16.60 -24.86 -40.89
CA CYS A 310 15.48 -23.92 -40.75
C CYS A 310 14.52 -24.36 -39.65
N VAL A 311 14.12 -25.63 -39.58
CA VAL A 311 13.24 -26.17 -38.51
C VAL A 311 13.87 -25.94 -37.13
N GLN A 312 15.15 -26.25 -36.96
CA GLN A 312 15.86 -26.04 -35.69
C GLN A 312 15.92 -24.55 -35.31
N LYS A 313 16.18 -23.67 -36.28
CA LYS A 313 16.22 -22.23 -36.05
C LYS A 313 14.83 -21.68 -35.71
N ALA A 314 13.79 -22.06 -36.44
CA ALA A 314 12.40 -21.66 -36.17
C ALA A 314 11.93 -22.15 -34.79
N ARG A 315 12.27 -23.40 -34.41
CA ARG A 315 12.00 -23.91 -33.04
C ARG A 315 12.73 -23.12 -31.95
N SER A 316 14.00 -22.79 -32.17
CA SER A 316 14.79 -21.97 -31.25
C SER A 316 14.19 -20.57 -31.08
N ASP A 317 13.72 -19.98 -32.19
CA ASP A 317 13.07 -18.68 -32.20
C ASP A 317 11.72 -18.70 -31.47
N ALA A 318 10.83 -19.66 -31.81
CA ALA A 318 9.56 -19.86 -31.11
C ALA A 318 9.74 -20.03 -29.59
N ARG A 319 10.74 -20.82 -29.19
CA ARG A 319 11.05 -21.04 -27.77
C ARG A 319 11.50 -19.76 -27.07
N ARG A 320 12.34 -18.94 -27.69
CA ARG A 320 12.75 -17.64 -27.11
C ARG A 320 11.56 -16.73 -26.92
N GLN A 321 10.69 -16.63 -27.93
CA GLN A 321 9.48 -15.80 -27.85
C GLN A 321 8.54 -16.27 -26.72
N VAL A 322 8.39 -17.59 -26.52
CA VAL A 322 7.63 -18.15 -25.38
C VAL A 322 8.31 -17.80 -24.04
N GLU A 323 9.62 -17.97 -23.94
CA GLU A 323 10.39 -17.65 -22.72
C GLU A 323 10.25 -16.16 -22.36
N ASP A 324 10.40 -15.26 -23.33
CA ASP A 324 10.23 -13.81 -23.15
C ASP A 324 8.81 -13.46 -22.69
N LEU A 325 7.78 -14.03 -23.33
CA LEU A 325 6.38 -13.79 -22.97
C LEU A 325 6.06 -14.22 -21.53
N VAL A 326 6.55 -15.39 -21.10
CA VAL A 326 6.35 -15.89 -19.73
C VAL A 326 7.07 -15.02 -18.70
N LEU A 327 8.28 -14.56 -19.02
CA LEU A 327 9.04 -13.65 -18.15
C LEU A 327 8.34 -12.29 -18.01
N ASP A 328 7.84 -11.74 -19.10
CA ASP A 328 7.08 -10.49 -19.10
C ASP A 328 5.81 -10.62 -18.24
N HIS A 329 5.06 -11.71 -18.39
CA HIS A 329 3.88 -11.96 -17.57
C HIS A 329 4.21 -12.12 -16.07
N ALA A 330 5.31 -12.82 -15.75
CA ALA A 330 5.77 -12.97 -14.37
C ALA A 330 6.22 -11.63 -13.74
N SER A 331 6.88 -10.77 -14.53
CA SER A 331 7.30 -9.45 -14.08
C SER A 331 6.12 -8.51 -13.82
N ALA A 332 5.09 -8.57 -14.67
CA ALA A 332 3.84 -7.83 -14.46
C ALA A 332 3.12 -8.26 -13.17
N LYS A 333 3.18 -9.54 -12.82
CA LYS A 333 2.62 -10.06 -11.55
C LYS A 333 3.37 -9.53 -10.32
N ALA A 334 4.68 -9.33 -10.39
CA ALA A 334 5.48 -8.83 -9.26
C ALA A 334 5.27 -7.34 -8.96
N LEU A 335 4.73 -6.57 -9.92
CA LEU A 335 4.47 -5.14 -9.80
C LEU A 335 3.08 -4.81 -9.19
N HIS A 336 2.23 -5.82 -9.01
CA HIS A 336 0.85 -5.70 -8.50
C HIS A 336 0.68 -6.34 -7.13
#